data_AF-Q9XFE8-F1
#
_entry.id   AF-Q9XFE8-F1
#
_cell.length_a   1.000
_cell.length_b   1.000
_cell.length_c   1.000
_cell.angle_alpha   90.00
_cell.angle_beta   90.00
_cell.angle_gamma   90.00
#
_symmetry.space_group_name_H-M   'P 1'
#
loop_
_entity.id
_entity.type
_entity.pdbx_description
1 polymer ?
#
loop_
_entity_poly.entity_id
_entity_poly.type
_entity_poly.pdbx_seq_one_letter_code
_entity_poly.pdbx_strand_id
1 'polypeptide(L)'
;FTGHTYNPDGSVQYVKGKMGVGQTIRGIVGIFTVAVTIVVVAVPEGLPLAVTLTLAFSMRKMMRDKALVRRLSACETMGSATTICSDKTGTLTLNQMTVVEAYFGGKKMDPPDNVQVLSASISSLIVEGIAQNTVWKHI
;
A
#
# COMPACT_ATOMS: atom_id res chain seq x y z
N PHE A 1 34.82 35.29 -1.51
CA PHE A 1 35.38 36.46 -2.24
C PHE A 1 36.13 37.43 -1.31
N THR A 2 35.98 37.34 0.02
CA THR A 2 36.85 37.98 1.02
C THR A 2 38.03 37.05 1.36
N GLY A 3 39.25 37.59 1.34
CA GLY A 3 40.53 36.86 1.40
C GLY A 3 40.92 36.30 2.76
N HIS A 4 40.08 35.48 3.39
CA HIS A 4 40.39 34.76 4.64
C HIS A 4 40.45 33.23 4.46
N THR A 5 40.67 32.76 3.25
CA THR A 5 40.92 31.33 2.99
C THR A 5 42.39 31.03 3.27
N TYR A 6 42.66 30.30 4.35
CA TYR A 6 44.00 29.89 4.77
C TYR A 6 44.26 28.45 4.33
N ASN A 7 45.47 28.17 3.84
CA ASN A 7 45.93 26.80 3.68
C ASN A 7 46.01 26.10 5.05
N PRO A 8 46.02 24.76 5.11
CA PRO A 8 46.27 24.01 6.35
C PRO A 8 47.62 24.37 7.02
N ASP A 9 48.50 25.06 6.29
CA ASP A 9 49.79 25.63 6.71
C ASP A 9 49.70 27.10 7.20
N GLY A 10 48.49 27.64 7.41
CA GLY A 10 48.27 29.00 7.93
C GLY A 10 48.58 30.15 6.95
N SER A 11 49.06 29.85 5.74
CA SER A 11 49.33 30.85 4.70
C SER A 11 48.05 31.30 3.98
N VAL A 12 47.96 32.60 3.66
CA VAL A 12 46.83 33.17 2.90
C VAL A 12 46.82 32.64 1.47
N GLN A 13 45.72 32.01 1.04
CA GLN A 13 45.57 31.46 -0.30
C GLN A 13 45.46 32.52 -1.40
N TYR A 14 45.36 33.80 -1.06
CA TYR A 14 45.24 34.87 -2.04
C TYR A 14 46.07 36.09 -1.64
N VAL A 15 47.12 36.37 -2.40
CA VAL A 15 47.97 37.56 -2.26
C VAL A 15 47.89 38.37 -3.55
N LYS A 16 47.25 39.54 -3.48
CA LYS A 16 47.06 40.45 -4.62
C LYS A 16 48.43 40.79 -5.25
N GLY A 17 48.63 40.46 -6.53
CA GLY A 17 49.81 40.81 -7.32
C GLY A 17 50.99 39.82 -7.33
N LYS A 18 50.94 38.70 -6.57
CA LYS A 18 52.00 37.66 -6.59
C LYS A 18 51.54 36.31 -7.16
N MET A 19 50.25 36.12 -7.40
CA MET A 19 49.72 34.84 -7.86
C MET A 19 49.70 34.74 -9.38
N GLY A 20 50.36 33.72 -9.91
CA GLY A 20 50.26 33.38 -11.34
C GLY A 20 48.82 33.01 -11.71
N VAL A 21 48.45 33.22 -12.98
CA VAL A 21 47.10 32.94 -13.51
C VAL A 21 46.62 31.54 -13.13
N GLY A 22 47.52 30.54 -13.12
CA GLY A 22 47.21 29.17 -12.72
C GLY A 22 46.79 28.99 -11.25
N GLN A 23 47.32 29.79 -10.31
CA GLN A 23 46.90 29.75 -8.89
C GLN A 23 45.52 30.38 -8.70
N THR A 24 45.22 31.46 -9.42
CA THR A 24 43.90 32.10 -9.36
C THR A 24 42.81 31.17 -9.90
N ILE A 25 43.08 30.47 -11.01
CA ILE A 25 42.15 29.48 -11.56
C ILE A 25 41.90 28.33 -10.57
N ARG A 26 42.94 27.81 -9.91
CA ARG A 26 42.77 26.75 -8.89
C ARG A 26 41.92 27.20 -7.70
N GLY A 27 42.08 28.43 -7.22
CA GLY A 27 41.26 28.98 -6.14
C GLY A 27 39.78 29.11 -6.51
N ILE A 28 39.49 29.57 -7.73
CA ILE A 28 38.12 29.67 -8.26
C ILE A 28 37.50 28.28 -8.39
N VAL A 29 38.25 27.30 -8.94
CA VAL A 29 37.78 25.91 -9.06
C VAL A 29 37.49 25.30 -7.68
N GLY A 30 38.35 25.54 -6.67
CA GLY A 30 38.11 25.07 -5.31
C GLY A 30 36.82 25.60 -4.69
N ILE A 31 36.58 26.92 -4.81
CA ILE A 31 35.34 27.55 -4.31
C ILE A 31 34.12 27.01 -5.08
N PHE A 32 34.23 26.83 -6.40
CA PHE A 32 33.17 26.26 -7.22
C PHE A 32 32.85 24.81 -6.81
N THR A 33 33.86 23.98 -6.59
CA THR A 33 33.69 22.60 -6.11
C THR A 33 32.97 22.57 -4.77
N VAL A 34 33.37 23.41 -3.80
CA VAL A 34 32.70 23.49 -2.50
C VAL A 34 31.24 23.91 -2.66
N ALA A 35 30.95 24.91 -3.49
CA ALA A 35 29.59 25.34 -3.77
C ALA A 35 28.73 24.19 -4.36
N VAL A 36 29.26 23.46 -5.34
CA VAL A 36 28.57 22.30 -5.92
C VAL A 36 28.33 21.20 -4.88
N THR A 37 29.31 20.91 -4.01
CA THR A 37 29.14 19.90 -2.96
C THR A 37 28.04 20.25 -1.96
N ILE A 38 27.90 21.53 -1.59
CA ILE A 38 26.82 21.98 -0.70
C ILE A 38 25.46 21.78 -1.36
N VAL A 39 25.33 22.09 -2.65
CA VAL A 39 24.07 21.91 -3.40
C VAL A 39 23.67 20.43 -3.48
N VAL A 40 24.63 19.54 -3.77
CA VAL A 40 24.37 18.09 -3.85
C VAL A 40 23.98 17.51 -2.49
N VAL A 41 24.59 17.97 -1.39
CA VAL A 41 24.21 17.52 -0.03
C VAL A 41 22.84 18.07 0.37
N ALA A 42 22.47 19.27 -0.09
CA ALA A 42 21.17 19.88 0.18
C ALA A 42 20.02 19.19 -0.57
N VAL A 43 20.28 18.54 -1.72
CA VAL A 43 19.30 17.76 -2.47
C VAL A 43 19.57 16.28 -2.25
N PRO A 44 18.85 15.60 -1.34
CA PRO A 44 19.08 14.19 -1.08
C PRO A 44 18.51 13.36 -2.25
N GLU A 45 19.30 13.13 -3.29
CA GLU A 45 18.94 12.31 -4.45
C GLU A 45 18.66 10.84 -4.07
N GLY A 46 19.13 10.39 -2.91
CA GLY A 46 18.84 9.08 -2.33
C GLY A 46 17.50 8.97 -1.62
N LEU A 47 16.85 10.08 -1.27
CA LEU A 47 15.60 10.06 -0.51
C LEU A 47 14.43 9.44 -1.32
N PRO A 48 14.20 9.82 -2.60
CA PRO A 48 13.17 9.19 -3.42
C PRO A 48 13.44 7.70 -3.68
N LEU A 49 14.72 7.31 -3.77
CA LEU A 49 15.14 5.92 -3.95
C LEU A 49 14.83 5.08 -2.71
N ALA A 50 15.14 5.59 -1.51
CA ALA A 50 14.85 4.91 -0.25
C ALA A 50 13.35 4.69 -0.05
N VAL A 51 12.51 5.70 -0.35
CA VAL A 51 11.05 5.61 -0.24
C VAL A 51 10.49 4.53 -1.18
N THR A 52 10.95 4.51 -2.43
CA THR A 52 10.49 3.52 -3.42
C THR A 52 10.86 2.10 -3.01
N LEU A 53 12.06 1.88 -2.49
CA LEU A 53 12.51 0.57 -2.02
C LEU A 53 11.68 0.08 -0.83
N THR A 54 11.44 0.95 0.16
CA THR A 54 10.59 0.64 1.31
C THR A 54 9.17 0.30 0.89
N LEU A 55 8.57 1.07 -0.02
CA LEU A 55 7.22 0.79 -0.54
C LEU A 55 7.18 -0.53 -1.32
N ALA A 56 8.19 -0.81 -2.16
CA ALA A 56 8.28 -2.06 -2.90
C ALA A 56 8.40 -3.28 -1.97
N PHE A 57 9.15 -3.16 -0.87
CA PHE A 57 9.24 -4.20 0.15
C PHE A 57 7.89 -4.41 0.85
N SER A 58 7.24 -3.33 1.26
CA SER A 58 5.90 -3.37 1.88
C SER A 58 4.86 -4.01 0.96
N MET A 59 4.88 -3.69 -0.34
CA MET A 59 4.03 -4.36 -1.35
C MET A 59 4.27 -5.87 -1.42
N ARG A 60 5.53 -6.31 -1.43
CA ARG A 60 5.86 -7.74 -1.43
C ARG A 60 5.36 -8.44 -0.18
N LYS A 61 5.40 -7.77 0.98
CA LYS A 61 4.80 -8.29 2.22
C LYS A 61 3.29 -8.42 2.10
N MET A 62 2.60 -7.37 1.65
CA MET A 62 1.14 -7.36 1.48
C MET A 62 0.67 -8.44 0.48
N MET A 63 1.43 -8.68 -0.58
CA MET A 63 1.13 -9.75 -1.54
C MET A 63 1.17 -11.15 -0.92
N ARG A 64 2.11 -11.40 0.02
CA ARG A 64 2.14 -12.67 0.79
C ARG A 64 0.94 -12.80 1.72
N ASP A 65 0.44 -11.69 2.23
CA ASP A 65 -0.76 -11.61 3.07
C ASP A 65 -2.07 -11.63 2.24
N LYS A 66 -2.01 -12.10 0.98
CA LYS A 66 -3.13 -12.17 0.02
C LYS A 66 -3.74 -10.82 -0.37
N ALA A 67 -3.06 -9.71 -0.12
CA ALA A 67 -3.45 -8.37 -0.53
C ALA A 67 -2.62 -7.90 -1.75
N LEU A 68 -3.17 -8.03 -2.95
CA LEU A 68 -2.51 -7.61 -4.19
C LEU A 68 -2.59 -6.08 -4.36
N VAL A 69 -1.49 -5.38 -4.06
CA VAL A 69 -1.41 -3.92 -4.23
C VAL A 69 -0.91 -3.58 -5.63
N ARG A 70 -1.72 -2.85 -6.41
CA ARG A 70 -1.41 -2.47 -7.81
C ARG A 70 -0.71 -1.11 -7.96
N ARG A 71 -0.71 -0.28 -6.91
CA ARG A 71 -0.16 1.08 -6.93
C ARG A 71 0.62 1.38 -5.65
N LEU A 72 1.79 2.01 -5.78
CA LEU A 72 2.67 2.34 -4.64
C LEU A 72 1.98 3.24 -3.62
N SER A 73 1.20 4.23 -4.08
CA SER A 73 0.42 5.13 -3.22
C SER A 73 -0.64 4.43 -2.37
N ALA A 74 -1.20 3.30 -2.85
CA ALA A 74 -2.18 2.55 -2.08
C ALA A 74 -1.54 1.82 -0.89
N CYS A 75 -0.28 1.39 -1.03
CA CYS A 75 0.49 0.79 0.05
C CYS A 75 0.73 1.79 1.19
N GLU A 76 1.09 3.03 0.84
CA GLU A 76 1.24 4.13 1.79
C GLU A 76 -0.08 4.47 2.48
N THR A 77 -1.16 4.66 1.70
CA THR A 77 -2.48 5.03 2.22
C THR A 77 -3.03 3.97 3.18
N MET A 78 -2.83 2.68 2.88
CA MET A 78 -3.29 1.59 3.75
C MET A 78 -2.59 1.59 5.11
N GLY A 79 -1.33 2.06 5.18
CA GLY A 79 -0.61 2.22 6.45
C GLY A 79 -1.17 3.31 7.36
N SER A 80 -1.92 4.27 6.79
CA SER A 80 -2.54 5.38 7.52
C SER A 80 -4.07 5.28 7.60
N ALA A 81 -4.67 4.17 7.17
CA ALA A 81 -6.11 4.00 7.19
C ALA A 81 -6.65 3.85 8.62
N THR A 82 -7.62 4.67 9.00
CA THR A 82 -8.27 4.64 10.32
C THR A 82 -9.67 4.01 10.28
N THR A 83 -10.24 3.81 9.11
CA THR A 83 -11.60 3.28 8.92
C THR A 83 -11.62 2.32 7.74
N ILE A 84 -12.25 1.16 7.93
CA ILE A 84 -12.40 0.12 6.91
C ILE A 84 -13.90 0.01 6.62
N CYS A 85 -14.27 0.37 5.39
CA CYS A 85 -15.61 0.10 4.87
C CYS A 85 -15.56 -1.28 4.18
N SER A 86 -16.15 -2.29 4.82
CA SER A 86 -16.28 -3.63 4.24
C SER A 86 -17.71 -3.86 3.78
N ASP A 87 -17.86 -4.48 2.60
CA ASP A 87 -19.16 -4.97 2.16
C ASP A 87 -19.57 -6.21 2.95
N LYS A 88 -20.87 -6.48 3.07
CA LYS A 88 -21.38 -7.63 3.83
C LYS A 88 -21.32 -8.91 3.01
N THR A 89 -21.94 -8.91 1.83
CA THR A 89 -22.16 -10.13 1.05
C THR A 89 -20.89 -10.50 0.27
N GLY A 90 -20.36 -11.70 0.49
CA GLY A 90 -19.16 -12.17 -0.21
C GLY A 90 -17.83 -11.55 0.27
N THR A 91 -17.86 -10.65 1.25
CA THR A 91 -16.67 -10.16 1.97
C THR A 91 -16.69 -10.59 3.43
N LEU A 92 -17.72 -10.22 4.20
CA LEU A 92 -17.90 -10.69 5.58
C LEU A 92 -18.60 -12.06 5.64
N THR A 93 -19.50 -12.33 4.71
CA THR A 93 -20.17 -13.63 4.58
C THR A 93 -19.43 -14.53 3.60
N LEU A 94 -19.44 -15.84 3.85
CA LEU A 94 -18.86 -16.86 2.94
C LEU A 94 -19.61 -17.00 1.60
N ASN A 95 -20.62 -16.14 1.33
CA ASN A 95 -21.56 -16.25 0.22
C ASN A 95 -22.21 -17.65 0.08
N GLN A 96 -22.25 -18.39 1.20
CA GLN A 96 -22.90 -19.68 1.34
C GLN A 96 -24.14 -19.48 2.20
N MET A 97 -25.28 -19.33 1.54
CA MET A 97 -26.56 -19.24 2.23
C MET A 97 -27.01 -20.64 2.63
N THR A 98 -27.18 -20.87 3.93
CA THR A 98 -27.72 -22.11 4.51
C THR A 98 -28.97 -21.78 5.32
N VAL A 99 -29.92 -22.71 5.35
CA VAL A 99 -31.13 -22.56 6.16
C VAL A 99 -30.77 -22.89 7.61
N VAL A 100 -30.83 -21.90 8.48
CA VAL A 100 -30.47 -22.06 9.91
C VAL A 100 -31.70 -22.42 10.75
N GLU A 101 -32.88 -21.93 10.38
CA GLU A 101 -34.12 -22.18 11.09
C GLU A 101 -35.30 -22.32 10.12
N ALA A 102 -36.16 -23.30 10.37
CA ALA A 102 -37.41 -23.50 9.64
C ALA A 102 -38.57 -23.60 10.63
N TYR A 103 -39.69 -22.93 10.33
CA TYR A 103 -40.89 -22.93 11.15
C TYR A 103 -42.08 -23.42 10.32
N PHE A 104 -42.78 -24.44 10.81
CA PHE A 104 -43.97 -24.97 10.16
C PHE A 104 -45.08 -25.19 11.19
N GLY A 105 -46.29 -24.71 10.88
CA GLY A 105 -47.46 -24.86 11.76
C GLY A 105 -47.26 -24.27 13.17
N GLY A 106 -46.45 -23.21 13.30
CA GLY A 106 -46.14 -22.58 14.59
C GLY A 106 -45.09 -23.32 15.44
N LYS A 107 -44.52 -24.42 14.96
CA LYS A 107 -43.41 -25.14 15.62
C LYS A 107 -42.11 -24.95 14.86
N LYS A 108 -41.02 -24.73 15.60
CA LYS A 108 -39.66 -24.73 15.07
C LYS A 108 -39.28 -26.17 14.72
N MET A 109 -38.75 -26.38 13.52
CA MET A 109 -38.14 -27.65 13.13
C MET A 109 -36.71 -27.68 13.65
N ASP A 110 -36.39 -28.70 14.44
CA ASP A 110 -35.05 -28.95 14.98
C ASP A 110 -34.74 -30.46 14.83
N PRO A 111 -33.85 -30.86 13.91
CA PRO A 111 -33.12 -30.04 12.93
C PRO A 111 -34.03 -29.50 11.79
N PRO A 112 -33.65 -28.41 11.11
CA PRO A 112 -34.44 -27.78 10.04
C PRO A 112 -34.68 -28.68 8.81
N ASP A 113 -33.89 -29.75 8.67
CA ASP A 113 -33.99 -30.73 7.58
C ASP A 113 -35.01 -31.86 7.85
N ASN A 114 -35.78 -31.79 8.94
CA ASN A 114 -36.69 -32.87 9.33
C ASN A 114 -37.99 -32.92 8.50
N VAL A 115 -37.90 -33.30 7.21
CA VAL A 115 -39.01 -33.33 6.24
C VAL A 115 -40.19 -34.24 6.68
N GLN A 116 -40.05 -35.06 7.73
CA GLN A 116 -41.12 -35.91 8.26
C GLN A 116 -42.29 -35.12 8.87
N VAL A 117 -42.08 -33.85 9.25
CA VAL A 117 -43.14 -32.96 9.77
C VAL A 117 -44.00 -32.39 8.64
N LEU A 118 -43.55 -32.51 7.37
CA LEU A 118 -44.20 -31.93 6.21
C LEU A 118 -45.06 -32.95 5.48
N SER A 119 -46.29 -32.55 5.13
CA SER A 119 -47.14 -33.34 4.22
C SER A 119 -46.50 -33.43 2.83
N ALA A 120 -46.62 -34.58 2.18
CA ALA A 120 -45.98 -34.88 0.89
C ALA A 120 -46.25 -33.83 -0.20
N SER A 121 -47.44 -33.22 -0.21
CA SER A 121 -47.83 -32.17 -1.16
C SER A 121 -47.11 -30.84 -0.94
N ILE A 122 -46.71 -30.52 0.28
CA ILE A 122 -45.99 -29.27 0.60
C ILE A 122 -44.52 -29.42 0.23
N SER A 123 -43.94 -30.60 0.51
CA SER A 123 -42.56 -30.91 0.15
C SER A 123 -42.34 -30.84 -1.37
N SER A 124 -43.28 -31.31 -2.19
CA SER A 124 -43.18 -31.20 -3.65
C SER A 124 -43.20 -29.75 -4.15
N LEU A 125 -44.05 -28.90 -3.58
CA LEU A 125 -44.14 -27.48 -3.94
C LEU A 125 -42.90 -26.69 -3.50
N ILE A 126 -42.34 -27.01 -2.34
CA ILE A 126 -41.10 -26.38 -1.86
C ILE A 126 -39.92 -26.80 -2.73
N VAL A 127 -39.81 -28.09 -3.07
CA VAL A 127 -38.73 -28.57 -3.96
C VAL A 127 -38.85 -27.94 -5.34
N GLU A 128 -40.07 -27.82 -5.88
CA GLU A 128 -40.31 -27.15 -7.17
C GLU A 128 -39.95 -25.66 -7.11
N GLY A 129 -40.36 -24.95 -6.06
CA GLY A 129 -40.01 -23.54 -5.85
C GLY A 129 -38.50 -23.31 -5.65
N ILE A 130 -37.84 -24.21 -4.91
CA ILE A 130 -36.38 -24.17 -4.73
C ILE A 130 -35.69 -24.43 -6.07
N ALA A 131 -36.12 -25.45 -6.84
CA ALA A 131 -35.54 -25.79 -8.14
C ALA A 131 -35.67 -24.67 -9.17
N GLN A 132 -36.79 -23.94 -9.20
CA GLN A 132 -36.95 -22.78 -10.07
C GLN A 132 -36.04 -21.62 -9.65
N ASN A 133 -35.73 -21.48 -8.36
CA ASN A 133 -34.88 -20.41 -7.86
C ASN A 133 -33.37 -20.74 -7.92
N THR A 134 -32.98 -22.01 -7.87
CA THR A 134 -31.56 -22.43 -7.96
C THR A 134 -31.00 -22.44 -9.38
N VAL A 135 -31.84 -22.54 -10.42
CA VAL A 135 -31.40 -22.35 -11.83
C VAL A 135 -30.75 -20.97 -12.04
N TRP A 136 -31.07 -19.97 -11.21
CA TRP A 136 -30.45 -18.65 -11.24
C TRP A 136 -28.99 -18.59 -10.76
N LYS A 137 -28.44 -19.68 -10.21
CA LYS A 137 -27.06 -19.70 -9.69
C LYS A 137 -26.02 -20.22 -10.70
N HIS A 138 -26.42 -20.58 -11.92
CA HIS A 138 -25.56 -21.17 -12.94
C HIS A 138 -25.47 -20.38 -14.27
N ILE A 139 -25.95 -19.13 -14.33
CA ILE A 139 -25.69 -18.20 -15.44
C ILE A 139 -24.80 -17.04 -15.00
#